data_AF-A0A545SJJ5-F1
#
_entry.id   AF-A0A545SJJ5-F1
#
_cell.length_a   1.000
_cell.length_b   1.000
_cell.length_c   1.000
_cell.angle_alpha   90.00
_cell.angle_beta   90.00
_cell.angle_gamma   90.00
#
_symmetry.space_group_name_H-M   'P 1'
#
loop_
_entity.id
_entity.type
_entity.pdbx_description
1 polymer ?
#
loop_
_entity_poly.entity_id
_entity_poly.type
_entity_poly.pdbx_seq_one_letter_code
_entity_poly.pdbx_strand_id
1 'polypeptide(L)'
;MDRHGPPPPTPDALRDRRLEKAVLARANRAIAAFPGYAKLRRAVLIEHSWTIEDGLMTPTLKLKRPAIMARHAGDIDAVYAAHD
;
A
#
# COMPACT_ATOMS: atom_id res chain seq x y z
N MET A 1 -4.91 -20.84 -23.21
CA MET A 1 -3.92 -19.82 -22.79
C MET A 1 -4.29 -19.46 -21.35
N ASP A 2 -3.83 -20.28 -20.42
CA ASP A 2 -4.20 -20.19 -19.01
C ASP A 2 -3.65 -18.89 -18.44
N ARG A 3 -4.55 -17.94 -18.17
CA ARG A 3 -4.24 -16.75 -17.39
C ARG A 3 -4.14 -17.18 -15.94
N HIS A 4 -3.05 -17.88 -15.59
CA HIS A 4 -2.66 -17.95 -14.20
C HIS A 4 -2.49 -16.51 -13.73
N GLY A 5 -3.26 -16.13 -12.71
CA GLY A 5 -3.11 -14.83 -12.07
C GLY A 5 -1.66 -14.62 -11.64
N PRO A 6 -1.24 -13.37 -11.37
CA PRO A 6 0.10 -13.14 -10.85
C PRO A 6 0.32 -14.06 -9.63
N PRO A 7 1.52 -14.65 -9.50
CA PRO A 7 1.84 -15.50 -8.35
C PRO A 7 1.46 -14.76 -7.06
N PRO A 8 1.05 -15.48 -6.01
CA PRO A 8 0.72 -14.85 -4.74
C PRO A 8 1.89 -13.96 -4.32
N PRO A 9 1.62 -12.73 -3.85
CA PRO A 9 2.67 -11.82 -3.47
C PRO A 9 3.49 -12.46 -2.35
N THR A 10 4.71 -12.87 -2.67
CA THR A 10 5.65 -13.32 -1.64
C THR A 10 6.17 -12.10 -0.89
N PRO A 11 6.60 -12.24 0.38
CA PRO A 11 7.19 -11.13 1.13
C PRO A 11 8.34 -10.43 0.39
N ASP A 12 9.14 -11.18 -0.36
CA ASP A 12 10.21 -10.62 -1.18
C ASP A 12 9.68 -9.86 -2.41
N ALA A 13 8.63 -10.36 -3.06
CA ALA A 13 8.00 -9.66 -4.18
C ALA A 13 7.39 -8.32 -3.75
N LEU A 14 6.87 -8.22 -2.53
CA LEU A 14 6.32 -6.97 -1.97
C LEU A 14 7.40 -5.90 -1.73
N ARG A 15 8.66 -6.31 -1.60
CA ARG A 15 9.83 -5.41 -1.49
C ARG A 15 10.47 -5.09 -2.84
N ASP A 16 9.99 -5.65 -3.94
CA ASP A 16 10.52 -5.38 -5.27
C ASP A 16 10.18 -3.94 -5.73
N ARG A 17 11.23 -3.15 -5.98
CA ARG A 17 11.12 -1.79 -6.52
C ARG A 17 10.37 -1.72 -7.85
N ARG A 18 10.41 -2.77 -8.67
CA ARG A 18 9.66 -2.85 -9.94
C ARG A 18 8.15 -2.92 -9.66
N LEU A 19 7.76 -3.69 -8.65
CA LEU A 19 6.36 -3.79 -8.22
C LEU A 19 5.89 -2.48 -7.59
N GLU A 20 6.68 -1.87 -6.70
CA GLU A 20 6.37 -0.55 -6.11
C GLU A 20 6.13 0.50 -7.22
N LYS A 21 7.02 0.56 -8.22
CA LYS A 21 6.89 1.47 -9.36
C LYS A 21 5.62 1.22 -10.18
N ALA A 22 5.26 -0.04 -10.43
CA ALA A 22 4.05 -0.38 -11.17
C ALA A 22 2.78 0.05 -10.43
N VAL A 23 2.74 -0.17 -9.11
CA VAL A 23 1.62 0.27 -8.24
C VAL A 23 1.53 1.79 -8.21
N LEU A 24 2.65 2.49 -8.00
CA LEU A 24 2.69 3.95 -8.01
C LEU A 24 2.24 4.54 -9.34
N ALA A 25 2.65 3.95 -10.48
CA ALA A 25 2.22 4.40 -11.80
C ALA A 25 0.71 4.24 -11.99
N ARG A 26 0.13 3.13 -11.54
CA ARG A 26 -1.32 2.89 -11.59
C ARG A 26 -2.08 3.87 -10.71
N ALA A 27 -1.64 4.05 -9.46
CA ALA A 27 -2.28 4.94 -8.50
C ALA A 27 -2.21 6.40 -8.96
N ASN A 28 -1.04 6.88 -9.38
CA ASN A 28 -0.87 8.25 -9.90
C ASN A 28 -1.69 8.50 -11.17
N ARG A 29 -1.88 7.49 -12.04
CA ARG A 29 -2.79 7.61 -13.18
C ARG A 29 -4.25 7.80 -12.73
N ALA A 30 -4.68 7.09 -11.68
CA ALA A 30 -6.03 7.21 -11.14
C ALA A 30 -6.31 8.58 -10.49
N ILE A 31 -5.29 9.22 -9.91
CA ILE A 31 -5.40 10.53 -9.29
C ILE A 31 -4.87 11.67 -10.18
N ALA A 32 -4.71 11.45 -11.49
CA ALA A 32 -4.09 12.43 -12.40
C ALA A 32 -4.85 13.77 -12.47
N ALA A 33 -6.14 13.79 -12.13
CA ALA A 33 -6.95 15.01 -12.06
C ALA A 33 -6.74 15.83 -10.77
N PHE A 34 -6.03 15.29 -9.77
CA PHE A 34 -5.76 15.98 -8.51
C PHE A 34 -4.55 16.91 -8.66
N PRO A 35 -4.44 17.96 -7.81
CA PRO A 35 -3.29 18.85 -7.83
C PRO A 35 -1.95 18.13 -7.63
N GLY A 36 -0.86 18.74 -8.07
CA GLY A 36 0.48 18.14 -8.03
C GLY A 36 0.94 17.69 -6.63
N TYR A 37 0.44 18.30 -5.55
CA TYR A 37 0.73 17.90 -4.17
C TYR A 37 0.12 16.54 -3.77
N ALA A 38 -0.89 16.05 -4.52
CA ALA A 38 -1.50 14.75 -4.28
C ALA A 38 -0.70 13.58 -4.89
N LYS A 39 0.36 13.87 -5.65
CA LYS A 39 1.17 12.85 -6.33
C LYS A 39 1.84 11.92 -5.32
N LEU A 40 1.60 10.62 -5.44
CA LEU A 40 2.21 9.59 -4.62
C LEU A 40 3.65 9.34 -5.06
N ARG A 41 4.60 9.41 -4.11
CA ARG A 41 6.04 9.27 -4.38
C ARG A 41 6.62 7.92 -3.97
N ARG A 42 6.06 7.32 -2.91
CA ARG A 42 6.49 6.03 -2.32
C ARG A 42 5.25 5.22 -1.95
N ALA A 43 5.39 3.89 -1.95
CA ALA A 43 4.34 2.99 -1.49
C ALA A 43 4.96 1.79 -0.77
N VAL A 44 4.32 1.38 0.32
CA VAL A 44 4.61 0.11 1.00
C VAL A 44 3.52 -0.87 0.59
N LEU A 45 3.92 -2.05 0.11
CA LEU A 45 3.00 -3.10 -0.32
C LEU A 45 2.87 -4.12 0.81
N ILE A 46 1.63 -4.46 1.16
CA ILE A 46 1.31 -5.39 2.24
C ILE A 46 0.59 -6.62 1.67
N GLU A 47 0.85 -7.79 2.25
CA GLU A 47 0.29 -9.05 1.78
C GLU A 47 -1.19 -9.21 2.16
N HIS A 48 -1.55 -8.78 3.37
CA HIS A 48 -2.87 -9.01 3.94
C HIS A 48 -3.72 -7.74 3.87
N SER A 49 -4.95 -7.93 3.39
CA SER A 49 -6.00 -6.92 3.50
C SER A 49 -6.29 -6.60 4.96
N TRP A 50 -6.71 -5.36 5.21
CA TRP A 50 -7.28 -4.97 6.51
C TRP A 50 -8.67 -5.60 6.64
N THR A 51 -9.00 -6.11 7.83
CA THR A 51 -10.27 -6.81 8.05
C THR A 51 -10.95 -6.37 9.35
N ILE A 52 -12.13 -6.92 9.63
CA ILE A 52 -12.81 -6.68 10.92
C ILE A 52 -12.13 -7.53 12.01
N GLU A 53 -11.77 -8.76 11.67
CA GLU A 53 -11.18 -9.77 12.53
C GLU A 53 -9.80 -9.37 13.04
N ASP A 54 -9.00 -8.71 12.19
CA ASP A 54 -7.68 -8.22 12.57
C ASP A 54 -7.73 -6.86 13.31
N GLY A 55 -8.93 -6.34 13.54
CA GLY A 55 -9.17 -5.11 14.27
C GLY A 55 -8.85 -3.83 13.50
N LEU A 56 -8.51 -3.89 12.21
CA LEU A 56 -8.17 -2.71 11.40
C LEU A 56 -9.36 -2.05 10.72
N MET A 57 -10.53 -2.68 10.74
CA MET A 57 -11.79 -2.12 10.26
C MET A 57 -12.85 -2.07 11.37
N THR A 58 -13.82 -1.16 11.22
CA THR A 58 -15.07 -1.21 11.97
C THR A 58 -15.96 -2.31 11.40
N PRO A 59 -16.96 -2.80 12.17
CA PRO A 59 -17.97 -3.72 11.63
C PRO A 59 -18.70 -3.16 10.40
N THR A 60 -18.72 -1.83 10.24
CA THR A 60 -19.28 -1.10 9.09
C THR A 60 -18.26 -0.82 7.97
N LEU A 61 -17.15 -1.55 7.95
CA LEU A 61 -16.10 -1.50 6.92
C LEU A 61 -15.31 -0.19 6.80
N LYS A 62 -15.39 0.70 7.79
CA LYS A 62 -14.51 1.88 7.84
C LYS A 62 -13.14 1.50 8.39
N LEU A 63 -12.09 2.07 7.81
CA LEU A 63 -10.73 1.87 8.30
C LEU A 63 -10.51 2.53 9.66
N LYS A 64 -9.92 1.80 10.60
CA LYS A 64 -9.47 2.32 11.89
C LYS A 64 -8.05 2.89 11.74
N ARG A 65 -7.97 4.13 11.26
CA ARG A 65 -6.69 4.82 10.99
C ARG A 65 -5.67 4.69 12.13
N PRO A 66 -6.00 4.90 13.43
CA PRO A 66 -5.02 4.79 14.50
C PRO A 66 -4.39 3.39 14.61
N ALA A 67 -5.21 2.33 14.45
CA ALA A 67 -4.73 0.94 14.51
C ALA A 67 -3.83 0.60 13.32
N ILE A 68 -4.20 1.07 12.12
CA ILE A 68 -3.39 0.88 10.91
C ILE A 68 -2.05 1.62 11.05
N MET A 69 -2.06 2.86 11.51
CA MET A 69 -0.85 3.67 11.71
C MET A 69 0.07 3.04 12.75
N ALA A 70 -0.47 2.54 13.86
CA ALA A 70 0.31 1.84 14.89
C ALA A 70 0.93 0.54 14.36
N ARG A 71 0.17 -0.26 13.60
CA ARG A 71 0.66 -1.53 13.02
C ARG A 71 1.81 -1.30 12.02
N HIS A 72 1.73 -0.21 11.24
CA HIS A 72 2.69 0.09 10.17
C HIS A 72 3.63 1.25 10.50
N ALA A 73 3.80 1.61 11.77
CA ALA A 73 4.60 2.77 12.17
C ALA A 73 6.03 2.71 11.61
N GLY A 74 6.71 1.57 11.76
CA GLY A 74 8.06 1.39 11.23
C GLY A 74 8.17 1.51 9.71
N ASP A 75 7.17 1.01 8.98
CA ASP A 75 7.12 1.14 7.51
C ASP A 75 6.94 2.61 7.09
N ILE A 76 6.06 3.32 7.80
CA ILE A 76 5.79 4.74 7.58
C ILE A 76 7.04 5.57 7.87
N ASP A 77 7.69 5.33 9.01
CA ASP A 77 8.92 6.02 9.40
C ASP A 77 10.04 5.79 8.38
N ALA A 78 10.21 4.54 7.91
CA ALA A 78 11.21 4.22 6.88
C ALA A 78 10.96 4.93 5.55
N VAL A 79 9.69 5.14 5.16
CA VAL A 79 9.35 5.91 3.96
C VAL A 79 9.74 7.37 4.10
N TYR A 80 9.48 7.98 5.27
CA TYR A 80 9.80 9.39 5.50
C TYR A 80 11.30 9.62 5.73
N ALA A 81 11.98 8.73 6.46
CA ALA A 81 13.43 8.81 6.67
C ALA A 81 14.24 8.68 5.37
N ALA A 82 13.71 7.98 4.36
CA ALA A 82 14.32 7.90 3.04
C ALA A 82 14.03 9.13 2.15
N HIS A 83 13.29 10.13 2.64
CA HIS A 83 12.96 11.36 1.93
C HIS A 83 13.77 12.57 2.40
N ASP A 84 14.51 12.45 3.51
CA ASP A 84 15.51 13.39 3.99
C ASP A 84 16.88 13.14 3.31
#